data_AF-A0A7G9SH17-F1
#
_entry.id   AF-A0A7G9SH17-F1
#
_cell.length_a   1.000
_cell.length_b   1.000
_cell.length_c   1.000
_cell.angle_alpha   90.00
_cell.angle_beta   90.00
_cell.angle_gamma   90.00
#
_symmetry.space_group_name_H-M   'P 1'
#
loop_
_entity.id
_entity.type
_entity.pdbx_description
1 polymer ?
#
loop_
_entity_poly.entity_id
_entity_poly.type
_entity_poly.pdbx_seq_one_letter_code
_entity_poly.pdbx_strand_id
1 'polypeptide(L)'
;MSKRDLIDAVGTALRRSTLRRNGRQAEREIVFAAWAGGLSVRSSNAAMDIAATGTWRSPIATSGAAVRRLAPALQGVEVTLSYCEGQLAFNTTRLSAREL
;
A
#
# COMPACT_ATOMS: atom_id res chain seq x y z
N MET A 1 -7.16 10.26 -1.54
CA MET A 1 -5.69 10.50 -1.60
C MET A 1 -5.28 10.66 -3.05
N SER A 2 -4.13 11.29 -3.35
CA SER A 2 -3.62 11.38 -4.73
C SER A 2 -3.08 10.04 -5.23
N LYS A 3 -3.37 9.70 -6.49
CA LYS A 3 -2.80 8.51 -7.15
C LYS A 3 -1.28 8.57 -7.22
N ARG A 4 -0.72 9.76 -7.43
CA ARG A 4 0.72 9.96 -7.50
C ARG A 4 1.39 9.60 -6.16
N ASP A 5 0.82 10.10 -5.06
CA ASP A 5 1.34 9.82 -3.72
C ASP A 5 1.28 8.33 -3.40
N LEU A 6 0.21 7.64 -3.82
CA LEU A 6 0.12 6.18 -3.67
C LEU A 6 1.24 5.46 -4.44
N ILE A 7 1.48 5.85 -5.70
CA ILE A 7 2.54 5.24 -6.52
C ILE A 7 3.91 5.46 -5.87
N ASP A 8 4.20 6.67 -5.42
CA ASP A 8 5.47 7.03 -4.79
C ASP A 8 5.66 6.30 -3.44
N ALA A 9 4.60 6.21 -2.63
CA ALA A 9 4.62 5.51 -1.36
C ALA A 9 4.81 4.00 -1.50
N VAL A 10 4.10 3.37 -2.44
CA VAL A 10 4.28 1.94 -2.74
C VAL A 10 5.67 1.69 -3.33
N GLY A 11 6.14 2.57 -4.22
CA GLY A 11 7.49 2.52 -4.76
C GLY A 11 8.56 2.61 -3.67
N THR A 12 8.39 3.48 -2.69
CA THR A 12 9.27 3.67 -1.54
C THR A 12 9.23 2.48 -0.59
N ALA A 13 8.04 2.02 -0.21
CA ALA A 13 7.86 0.85 0.66
C ALA A 13 8.50 -0.41 0.04
N LEU A 14 8.47 -0.54 -1.29
CA LEU A 14 9.08 -1.66 -2.02
C LEU A 14 10.54 -1.40 -2.43
N ARG A 15 11.07 -0.19 -2.22
CA ARG A 15 12.44 0.14 -2.60
C ARG A 15 13.39 -0.72 -1.78
N ARG A 16 14.28 -1.44 -2.47
CA ARG A 16 15.31 -2.25 -1.81
C ARG A 16 16.20 -1.31 -1.00
N SER A 17 16.33 -1.54 0.30
CA SER A 17 17.59 -1.20 0.96
C SER A 17 18.65 -2.06 0.28
N THR A 18 19.57 -1.43 -0.44
CA THR A 18 20.63 -2.09 -1.23
C THR A 18 21.67 -2.82 -0.36
N LEU A 19 21.39 -3.01 0.93
CA LEU A 19 22.25 -3.66 1.89
C LEU A 19 21.65 -5.02 2.27
N ARG A 20 22.19 -6.07 1.63
CA ARG A 20 22.19 -7.51 2.00
C ARG A 20 21.33 -8.49 1.19
N ARG A 21 22.09 -9.34 0.49
CA ARG A 21 22.03 -10.81 0.34
C ARG A 21 20.87 -11.45 -0.44
N ASN A 22 21.26 -12.07 -1.57
CA ASN A 22 20.97 -13.44 -2.00
C ASN A 22 19.77 -14.14 -1.34
N GLY A 23 18.78 -14.48 -2.15
CA GLY A 23 17.73 -15.43 -1.78
C GLY A 23 16.42 -15.10 -2.48
N ARG A 24 15.68 -16.14 -2.87
CA ARG A 24 14.40 -16.10 -3.58
C ARG A 24 13.52 -14.91 -3.20
N GLN A 25 13.00 -14.26 -4.22
CA GLN A 25 12.22 -13.03 -4.17
C GLN A 25 10.86 -13.30 -3.50
N ALA A 26 10.83 -13.35 -2.17
CA ALA A 26 9.56 -13.39 -1.44
C ALA A 26 8.74 -12.16 -1.83
N GLU A 27 7.49 -12.36 -2.25
CA GLU A 27 6.54 -11.28 -2.42
C GLU A 27 6.46 -10.51 -1.10
N ARG A 28 6.89 -9.24 -1.11
CA ARG A 28 6.85 -8.42 0.09
C ARG A 28 5.42 -7.91 0.25
N GLU A 29 4.80 -8.26 1.37
CA GLU A 29 3.58 -7.61 1.82
C GLU A 29 3.85 -6.11 2.04
N ILE A 30 2.86 -5.29 1.72
CA ILE A 30 2.78 -3.91 2.17
C ILE A 30 1.64 -3.77 3.15
N VAL A 31 1.81 -2.92 4.15
CA VAL A 31 0.83 -2.66 5.19
C VAL A 31 0.37 -1.22 5.07
N PHE A 32 -0.95 -1.02 4.98
CA PHE A 32 -1.61 0.27 5.09
C PHE A 32 -2.06 0.47 6.53
N ALA A 33 -1.52 1.47 7.21
CA ALA A 33 -1.87 1.79 8.58
C ALA A 33 -2.29 3.26 8.71
N ALA A 34 -3.09 3.60 9.71
CA ALA A 34 -3.43 4.99 10.00
C ALA A 34 -2.21 5.76 10.50
N TRP A 35 -2.16 7.05 10.17
CA TRP A 35 -1.24 8.03 10.74
C TRP A 35 -1.99 9.35 10.99
N ALA A 36 -1.44 10.22 11.84
CA ALA A 36 -2.04 11.49 12.26
C ALA A 36 -2.53 12.39 11.09
N GLY A 37 -1.90 12.29 9.91
CA GLY A 37 -2.27 13.06 8.71
C GLY A 37 -2.90 12.25 7.57
N GLY A 38 -3.18 10.96 7.77
CA GLY A 38 -3.72 10.10 6.71
C GLY A 38 -3.30 8.64 6.85
N LEU A 39 -2.57 8.15 5.85
CA LEU A 39 -2.15 6.75 5.76
C LEU A 39 -0.63 6.62 5.72
N SER A 40 -0.13 5.58 6.35
CA SER A 40 1.26 5.15 6.25
C SER A 40 1.32 3.86 5.43
N VAL A 41 2.10 3.86 4.36
CA VAL A 41 2.38 2.68 3.53
C VAL A 41 3.71 2.10 3.96
N ARG A 42 3.68 0.89 4.51
CA ARG A 42 4.81 0.29 5.22
C ARG A 42 5.22 -1.03 4.60
N SER A 43 6.50 -1.35 4.68
CA SER A 43 7.07 -2.67 4.48
C SER A 43 7.99 -3.00 5.66
N SER A 44 8.63 -4.17 5.65
CA SER A 44 9.56 -4.57 6.73
C SER A 44 10.70 -3.57 6.96
N ASN A 45 11.09 -2.80 5.94
CA ASN A 45 12.31 -1.98 5.99
C ASN A 45 12.09 -0.51 5.60
N ALA A 46 10.87 -0.11 5.25
CA ALA A 46 10.57 1.23 4.79
C ALA A 46 9.13 1.62 5.13
N ALA A 47 8.90 2.91 5.32
CA ALA A 47 7.57 3.48 5.47
C ALA A 47 7.52 4.81 4.71
N MET A 48 6.38 5.11 4.11
CA MET A 48 6.10 6.42 3.55
C MET A 48 4.68 6.83 3.91
N ASP A 49 4.60 8.03 4.44
CA ASP A 49 3.39 8.63 4.94
C ASP A 49 2.75 9.50 3.84
N ILE A 50 1.44 9.37 3.65
CA ILE A 50 0.67 10.07 2.62
C ILE A 50 -0.54 10.77 3.22
N ALA A 51 -0.81 11.97 2.71
CA ALA A 51 -1.99 12.73 3.08
C ALA A 51 -3.24 12.02 2.56
N ALA A 52 -4.18 11.73 3.45
CA ALA A 52 -5.45 11.11 3.12
C ALA A 52 -6.53 11.58 4.09
N THR A 53 -7.77 11.59 3.61
CA THR A 53 -8.96 11.89 4.41
C THR A 53 -9.75 10.61 4.65
N GLY A 54 -10.55 10.59 5.73
CA GLY A 54 -11.39 9.46 6.10
C GLY A 54 -10.90 8.75 7.35
N THR A 55 -11.41 7.53 7.57
CA THR A 55 -11.07 6.71 8.74
C THR A 55 -10.43 5.41 8.29
N TRP A 56 -9.40 5.00 9.01
CA TRP A 56 -8.70 3.73 8.79
C TRP A 56 -8.53 3.05 10.14
N ARG A 57 -9.24 1.94 10.34
CA ARG A 57 -9.44 1.37 11.69
C ARG A 57 -8.28 0.50 12.15
N SER A 58 -7.63 -0.20 11.23
CA SER A 58 -6.63 -1.22 11.54
C SER A 58 -5.56 -1.31 10.44
N PRO A 59 -4.37 -1.83 10.75
CA PRO A 59 -3.37 -2.10 9.74
C PRO A 59 -3.81 -3.22 8.80
N ILE A 60 -3.77 -2.98 7.49
CA ILE A 60 -4.18 -3.96 6.46
C ILE A 60 -2.97 -4.35 5.62
N ALA A 61 -2.63 -5.63 5.59
CA ALA A 61 -1.57 -6.19 4.76
C ALA A 61 -2.11 -6.72 3.42
N THR A 62 -1.39 -6.47 2.33
CA THR A 62 -1.68 -7.02 0.99
C THR A 62 -0.41 -7.25 0.18
N SER A 63 -0.50 -7.89 -0.98
CA SER A 63 0.65 -8.11 -1.87
C SER A 63 1.16 -6.78 -2.44
N GLY A 64 2.37 -6.40 -2.07
CA GLY A 64 3.01 -5.20 -2.60
C GLY A 64 3.25 -5.27 -4.10
N ALA A 65 3.56 -6.46 -4.64
CA ALA A 65 3.72 -6.65 -6.08
C ALA A 65 2.41 -6.44 -6.85
N ALA A 66 1.27 -6.86 -6.27
CA ALA A 66 -0.05 -6.61 -6.85
C ALA A 66 -0.37 -5.11 -6.84
N VAL A 67 -0.17 -4.43 -5.70
CA VAL A 67 -0.44 -3.00 -5.58
C VAL A 67 0.47 -2.16 -6.50
N ARG A 68 1.75 -2.52 -6.63
CA ARG A 68 2.70 -1.83 -7.53
C ARG A 68 2.26 -1.90 -8.99
N ARG A 69 1.67 -3.01 -9.41
CA ARG A 69 1.11 -3.16 -10.78
C ARG A 69 -0.22 -2.42 -10.91
N LEU A 70 -1.06 -2.47 -9.88
CA LEU A 70 -2.38 -1.87 -9.88
C LEU A 70 -2.35 -0.34 -9.84
N ALA A 71 -1.56 0.27 -8.94
CA ALA A 71 -1.55 1.71 -8.70
C ALA A 71 -1.41 2.59 -9.97
N PRO A 72 -0.47 2.32 -10.91
CA PRO A 72 -0.38 3.10 -12.15
C PRO A 72 -1.55 2.84 -13.12
N ALA A 73 -2.20 1.68 -13.03
CA ALA A 73 -3.34 1.31 -13.88
C ALA A 73 -4.69 1.86 -13.39
N LEU A 74 -4.74 2.40 -12.16
CA LEU A 74 -5.96 3.03 -11.64
C LEU A 74 -6.35 4.25 -12.48
N GLN A 75 -7.63 4.32 -12.85
CA GLN A 75 -8.22 5.47 -13.52
C GLN A 75 -8.45 6.63 -12.54
N GLY A 76 -8.35 7.86 -13.05
CA GLY A 76 -8.50 9.07 -12.26
C GLY A 76 -7.21 9.54 -11.58
N VAL A 77 -7.30 10.70 -10.91
CA VAL A 77 -6.19 11.33 -10.18
C VAL A 77 -6.27 11.07 -8.67
N GLU A 78 -7.44 10.63 -8.20
CA GLU A 78 -7.68 10.30 -6.79
C GLU A 78 -7.90 8.80 -6.60
N VAL A 79 -7.48 8.33 -5.44
CA VAL A 79 -7.68 6.95 -4.98
C VAL A 79 -8.39 6.97 -3.63
N THR A 80 -9.41 6.11 -3.53
CA THR A 80 -10.11 5.77 -2.30
C THR A 80 -9.73 4.34 -1.92
N LEU A 81 -9.41 4.14 -0.64
CA LEU A 81 -9.20 2.80 -0.09
C LEU A 81 -10.37 2.41 0.80
N SER A 82 -10.81 1.18 0.68
CA SER A 82 -11.74 0.57 1.63
C SER A 82 -11.38 -0.89 1.84
N TYR A 83 -11.56 -1.37 3.07
CA TYR A 83 -11.32 -2.75 3.44
C TYR A 83 -12.63 -3.39 3.91
N CYS A 84 -12.97 -4.54 3.35
CA CYS A 84 -14.16 -5.31 3.71
C CYS A 84 -13.93 -6.79 3.39
N GLU A 85 -14.28 -7.70 4.31
CA GLU A 85 -14.31 -9.15 4.08
C GLU A 85 -13.00 -9.72 3.46
N GLY A 86 -11.84 -9.31 3.98
CA GLY A 86 -10.56 -9.81 3.45
C GLY A 86 -10.16 -9.23 2.09
N GLN A 87 -10.83 -8.18 1.63
CA GLN A 87 -10.55 -7.50 0.38
C GLN A 87 -10.22 -6.04 0.62
N LEU A 88 -9.09 -5.60 0.07
CA LEU A 88 -8.71 -4.19 -0.02
C LEU A 88 -9.09 -3.67 -1.40
N ALA A 89 -10.02 -2.72 -1.44
CA ALA A 89 -10.43 -2.05 -2.65
C ALA A 89 -9.64 -0.75 -2.86
N PHE A 90 -9.15 -0.57 -4.08
CA PHE A 90 -8.59 0.66 -4.63
C PHE A 90 -9.59 1.20 -5.65
N ASN A 91 -10.36 2.22 -5.27
CA ASN A 91 -11.57 2.62 -5.97
C ASN A 91 -12.52 1.42 -6.14
N THR A 92 -12.66 0.90 -7.37
CA THR A 92 -13.49 -0.27 -7.69
C THR A 92 -12.70 -1.58 -7.79
N THR A 93 -11.36 -1.52 -7.85
CA THR A 93 -10.52 -2.71 -8.07
C THR A 93 -10.13 -3.35 -6.74
N ARG A 94 -10.31 -4.65 -6.60
CA ARG A 94 -10.10 -5.38 -5.33
C ARG A 94 -8.84 -6.24 -5.37
N LEU A 95 -8.15 -6.28 -4.24
CA LEU A 95 -7.03 -7.19 -3.97
C LEU A 95 -7.29 -7.95 -2.68
N SER A 96 -6.85 -9.20 -2.62
CA SER A 96 -6.85 -9.96 -1.37
C SER A 96 -5.95 -9.29 -0.34
N ALA A 97 -6.45 -9.19 0.89
CA ALA A 97 -5.78 -8.51 1.98
C ALA A 97 -6.18 -9.14 3.33
N ARG A 98 -5.37 -8.90 4.34
CA ARG A 98 -5.63 -9.35 5.72
C ARG A 98 -5.51 -8.19 6.68
N GLU A 99 -6.42 -8.14 7.64
CA GLU A 99 -6.29 -7.30 8.83
C GLU A 99 -5.23 -7.89 9.76
N LEU A 100 -4.44 -7.02 10.41
CA LEU A 100 -3.37 -7.38 11.34
C LEU A 100 -3.73 -7.08 12.79
#